data_AF-A0A942RLS0-F1
#
_entry.id   AF-A0A942RLS0-F1
#
_cell.length_a   1.000
_cell.length_b   1.000
_cell.length_c   1.000
_cell.angle_alpha   90.00
_cell.angle_beta   90.00
_cell.angle_gamma   90.00
#
_symmetry.space_group_name_H-M   'P 1'
#
loop_
_entity.id
_entity.type
_entity.pdbx_description
1 polymer ?
#
loop_
_entity_poly.entity_id
_entity_poly.type
_entity_poly.pdbx_seq_one_letter_code
_entity_poly.pdbx_strand_id
1 'polypeptide(L)'
;MEYINLNDKVVEYLEERILGLKEKGENFSLGIVDIDFYDFVKEEIGEEALVISMNEVKKSLGSLTRPIDLVEQINEHQYLVGVREFNQDSLKVLLDRLRMSVDQFSTIIHG
;
A
#
# COMPACT_ATOMS: atom_id res chain seq x y z
N MET A 1 -10.77 -12.62 13.91
CA MET A 1 -9.52 -12.09 13.34
C MET A 1 -9.36 -12.78 12.00
N GLU A 2 -9.63 -12.09 10.91
CA GLU A 2 -9.19 -12.56 9.59
C GLU A 2 -7.67 -12.49 9.57
N TYR A 3 -7.04 -13.63 9.26
CA TYR A 3 -5.60 -13.67 9.09
C TYR A 3 -5.28 -13.07 7.73
N ILE A 4 -4.38 -12.09 7.71
CA ILE A 4 -3.83 -11.56 6.47
C ILE A 4 -3.13 -12.72 5.77
N ASN A 5 -3.69 -13.17 4.65
CA ASN A 5 -3.14 -14.28 3.90
C ASN A 5 -2.06 -13.73 2.95
N LEU A 6 -0.84 -13.57 3.48
CA LEU A 6 0.31 -13.16 2.69
C LEU A 6 0.73 -14.31 1.79
N ASN A 7 0.96 -14.04 0.50
CA ASN A 7 1.50 -15.07 -0.39
C ASN A 7 2.96 -15.41 0.00
N ASP A 8 3.39 -16.64 -0.31
CA ASP A 8 4.73 -17.14 0.07
C ASP A 8 5.87 -16.25 -0.44
N LYS A 9 5.71 -15.65 -1.62
CA LYS A 9 6.70 -14.74 -2.22
C LYS A 9 6.86 -13.45 -1.41
N VAL A 10 5.77 -12.90 -0.87
CA VAL A 10 5.78 -11.71 -0.02
C VAL A 10 6.40 -12.04 1.32
N VAL A 11 6.11 -13.21 1.88
CA VAL A 11 6.72 -13.69 3.13
C VAL A 11 8.23 -13.83 2.96
N GLU A 12 8.69 -14.55 1.93
CA GLU A 12 10.11 -14.75 1.64
C GLU A 12 10.84 -13.41 1.42
N TYR A 13 10.24 -12.51 0.62
CA TYR A 13 10.79 -11.18 0.40
C TYR A 13 10.91 -10.37 1.72
N LEU A 14 9.89 -10.44 2.58
CA LEU A 14 9.89 -9.77 3.87
C LEU A 14 10.97 -10.35 4.78
N GLU A 15 11.11 -11.67 4.84
CA GLU A 15 12.12 -12.36 5.64
C GLU A 15 13.53 -11.95 5.20
N GLU A 16 13.84 -12.01 3.90
CA GLU A 16 15.13 -11.58 3.37
C GLU A 16 15.44 -10.11 3.69
N ARG A 17 14.45 -9.22 3.53
CA ARG A 17 14.62 -7.79 3.81
C ARG A 17 14.79 -7.51 5.30
N ILE A 18 13.95 -8.09 6.15
CA ILE A 18 14.00 -7.91 7.61
C ILE A 18 15.34 -8.43 8.15
N LEU A 19 15.82 -9.59 7.67
CA LEU A 19 17.13 -10.11 8.02
C LEU A 19 18.25 -9.13 7.65
N GLY A 20 18.26 -8.66 6.40
CA GLY A 20 19.27 -7.70 5.94
C GLY A 20 19.24 -6.35 6.65
N LEU A 21 18.06 -5.90 7.12
CA LEU A 21 17.89 -4.69 7.91
C LEU A 21 18.37 -4.86 9.35
N LYS A 22 18.04 -6.01 9.95
CA LYS A 22 18.47 -6.38 11.30
C LYS A 22 20.00 -6.44 11.41
N GLU A 23 20.67 -6.98 10.39
CA GLU A 23 22.14 -7.03 10.34
C GLU A 23 22.78 -5.64 10.26
N LYS A 24 22.08 -4.66 9.69
CA LYS A 24 22.59 -3.29 9.51
C LYS A 24 22.17 -2.32 10.62
N GLY A 25 21.30 -2.75 11.54
CA GLY A 25 20.73 -1.89 12.58
C GLY A 25 19.86 -0.75 12.02
N GLU A 26 19.30 -0.94 10.82
CA GLU A 26 18.44 0.05 10.19
C GLU A 26 16.99 -0.05 10.71
N ASN A 27 16.33 1.11 10.82
CA ASN A 27 14.91 1.13 11.14
C ASN A 27 14.08 0.72 9.94
N PHE A 28 12.99 0.00 10.20
CA PHE A 28 12.05 -0.43 9.20
C PHE A 28 10.63 -0.34 9.75
N SER A 29 9.74 0.24 8.97
CA SER A 29 8.33 0.38 9.34
C SER A 29 7.45 -0.25 8.28
N LEU A 30 6.44 -0.99 8.74
CA LEU A 30 5.43 -1.63 7.90
C LEU A 30 4.07 -0.97 8.12
N GLY A 31 3.35 -0.76 7.03
CA GLY A 31 1.97 -0.29 7.01
C GLY A 31 1.14 -1.15 6.06
N ILE A 32 -0.15 -1.25 6.36
CA ILE A 32 -1.13 -1.86 5.46
C ILE A 32 -2.05 -0.75 5.00
N VAL A 33 -2.27 -0.71 3.69
CA VAL A 33 -3.25 0.16 3.05
C VAL A 33 -4.42 -0.72 2.64
N ASP A 34 -5.60 -0.39 3.12
CA ASP A 34 -6.86 -1.08 2.81
C ASP A 34 -7.74 -0.13 1.99
N ILE A 35 -8.33 -0.62 0.91
CA ILE A 35 -9.16 0.18 0.02
C ILE A 35 -10.61 0.14 0.51
N ASP A 36 -11.03 1.25 1.10
CA ASP A 36 -12.41 1.43 1.54
C ASP A 36 -13.40 1.25 0.38
N PHE A 37 -14.53 0.62 0.66
CA PHE A 37 -15.64 0.44 -0.29
C PHE A 37 -15.29 -0.32 -1.58
N TYR A 38 -14.23 -1.14 -1.57
CA TYR A 38 -13.83 -1.96 -2.72
C TYR A 38 -14.99 -2.74 -3.34
N ASP A 39 -15.74 -3.49 -2.52
CA ASP A 39 -16.88 -4.29 -2.99
C ASP A 39 -18.01 -3.41 -3.54
N PHE A 40 -18.29 -2.28 -2.91
CA PHE A 40 -19.31 -1.34 -3.38
C PHE A 40 -18.96 -0.78 -4.76
N VAL A 41 -17.70 -0.38 -4.99
CA VAL A 41 -17.25 0.11 -6.31
C VAL A 41 -17.37 -0.99 -7.36
N LYS A 42 -16.99 -2.22 -7.01
CA LYS A 42 -17.09 -3.39 -7.89
C LYS A 42 -18.54 -3.69 -8.28
N GLU A 43 -19.46 -3.65 -7.32
CA GLU A 43 -20.87 -4.00 -7.51
C GLU A 43 -21.68 -2.90 -8.21
N GLU A 44 -21.49 -1.64 -7.82
CA GLU A 44 -22.35 -0.53 -8.25
C GLU A 44 -21.82 0.19 -9.49
N ILE A 45 -20.50 0.31 -9.64
CA ILE A 45 -19.87 1.05 -10.74
C ILE A 45 -19.35 0.08 -11.80
N GLY A 46 -18.84 -1.07 -11.36
CA GLY A 46 -18.38 -2.15 -12.23
C GLY A 46 -16.86 -2.34 -12.21
N GLU A 47 -16.45 -3.49 -12.74
CA GLU A 47 -15.06 -3.97 -12.66
C GLU A 47 -14.06 -3.07 -13.40
N GLU A 48 -14.47 -2.40 -14.48
CA GLU A 48 -13.60 -1.46 -15.20
C GLU A 48 -13.22 -0.24 -14.34
N ALA A 49 -14.21 0.35 -13.65
CA ALA A 49 -13.98 1.48 -12.75
C ALA A 49 -13.12 1.08 -11.54
N LEU A 50 -13.30 -0.14 -11.05
CA LEU A 50 -12.45 -0.70 -10.00
C LEU A 50 -11.00 -0.81 -10.45
N VAL A 51 -10.75 -1.38 -11.64
CA VAL A 51 -9.39 -1.51 -12.19
C VAL A 51 -8.72 -0.14 -12.36
N ILE A 52 -9.45 0.87 -12.82
CA ILE A 52 -8.92 2.24 -12.93
C ILE A 52 -8.53 2.77 -11.55
N SER A 53 -9.41 2.62 -10.56
CA SER A 53 -9.18 3.10 -9.19
C SER A 53 -7.96 2.43 -8.56
N MET A 54 -7.85 1.10 -8.67
CA MET A 54 -6.72 0.33 -8.14
C MET A 54 -5.39 0.70 -8.82
N ASN A 55 -5.42 0.99 -10.13
CA ASN A 55 -4.24 1.46 -10.85
C ASN A 55 -3.76 2.83 -10.35
N GLU A 56 -4.67 3.74 -10.00
CA GLU A 56 -4.29 5.06 -9.48
C GLU A 56 -3.77 5.00 -8.04
N VAL A 57 -4.32 4.11 -7.21
CA VAL A 57 -3.74 3.81 -5.89
C VAL A 57 -2.30 3.32 -6.06
N LYS A 58 -2.08 2.36 -6.98
CA LYS A 58 -0.74 1.80 -7.24
C LYS A 58 0.25 2.87 -7.74
N LYS A 59 -0.19 3.77 -8.62
CA LYS A 59 0.63 4.91 -9.08
C LYS A 59 0.95 5.87 -7.94
N SER A 60 -0.02 6.18 -7.08
CA SER A 60 0.16 7.06 -5.92
C SER A 60 1.12 6.46 -4.88
N LEU A 61 1.03 5.15 -4.65
CA LEU A 61 2.02 4.42 -3.84
C LEU A 61 3.42 4.53 -4.44
N GLY A 62 3.55 4.22 -5.74
CA GLY A 62 4.84 4.27 -6.44
C GLY A 62 5.48 5.66 -6.49
N SER A 63 4.71 6.74 -6.44
CA SER A 63 5.23 8.11 -6.42
C SER A 63 5.67 8.58 -5.02
N LEU A 64 5.09 7.98 -3.96
CA LEU A 64 5.40 8.31 -2.57
C LEU A 64 6.51 7.44 -1.97
N THR A 65 6.76 6.26 -2.56
CA THR A 65 7.79 5.32 -2.12
C THR A 65 9.05 5.36 -3.00
N ARG A 66 10.20 4.99 -2.44
CA ARG A 66 11.44 4.81 -3.20
C ARG A 66 11.48 3.40 -3.80
N PRO A 67 12.29 3.14 -4.85
CA PRO A 67 12.46 1.79 -5.41
C PRO A 67 13.00 0.74 -4.42
N ILE A 68 13.59 1.19 -3.30
CA ILE A 68 14.10 0.32 -2.23
C ILE A 68 13.04 -0.01 -1.17
N ASP A 69 11.94 0.73 -1.16
CA ASP A 69 10.81 0.49 -0.27
C ASP A 69 9.95 -0.64 -0.86
N LEU A 70 9.27 -1.38 0.01
CA LEU A 70 8.40 -2.48 -0.34
C LEU A 70 6.99 -1.96 -0.62
N VAL A 71 6.44 -2.30 -1.79
CA VAL A 71 5.02 -2.10 -2.10
C VAL A 71 4.52 -3.35 -2.80
N GLU A 72 3.71 -4.16 -2.11
CA GLU A 72 3.15 -5.40 -2.66
C GLU A 72 1.66 -5.49 -2.41
N GLN A 73 0.93 -6.02 -3.40
CA GLN A 73 -0.49 -6.31 -3.26
C GLN A 73 -0.64 -7.67 -2.56
N ILE A 74 -1.31 -7.68 -1.41
CA ILE A 74 -1.44 -8.88 -0.58
C ILE A 74 -2.80 -9.57 -0.76
N ASN A 75 -3.82 -8.83 -1.20
CA ASN A 75 -5.09 -9.36 -1.69
C ASN A 75 -5.74 -8.33 -2.64
N GLU A 76 -6.99 -8.57 -3.02
CA GLU A 76 -7.72 -7.72 -3.97
C GLU A 76 -7.82 -6.25 -3.55
N HIS A 77 -7.92 -5.96 -2.25
CA HIS A 77 -8.19 -4.62 -1.71
C HIS A 77 -7.10 -4.11 -0.75
N GLN A 78 -6.01 -4.84 -0.56
CA GLN A 78 -4.94 -4.46 0.38
C GLN A 78 -3.55 -4.43 -0.25
N TYR A 79 -2.77 -3.45 0.18
CA TYR A 79 -1.36 -3.31 -0.11
C TYR A 79 -0.54 -3.31 1.18
N LEU A 80 0.60 -3.98 1.13
CA LEU A 80 1.64 -3.89 2.15
C LEU A 80 2.67 -2.86 1.71
N VAL A 81 2.99 -1.92 2.59
CA VAL A 81 3.99 -0.88 2.38
C VAL A 81 5.07 -0.99 3.44
N GLY A 82 6.32 -1.21 3.03
CA GLY A 82 7.47 -1.28 3.93
C GLY A 82 8.51 -0.23 3.60
N VAL A 83 8.82 0.66 4.54
CA VAL A 83 9.68 1.82 4.27
C VAL A 83 10.92 1.74 5.15
N ARG A 84 12.10 1.84 4.53
CA ARG A 84 13.39 1.83 5.24
C ARG A 84 13.68 3.19 5.86
N GLU A 85 14.40 3.18 6.98
CA GLU A 85 14.87 4.39 7.69
C GLU A 85 13.73 5.26 8.24
N PHE A 86 12.49 4.75 8.21
CA PHE A 86 11.32 5.44 8.74
C PHE A 86 11.01 4.89 10.13
N ASN A 87 10.70 5.80 11.05
CA ASN A 87 9.97 5.46 12.26
C ASN A 87 8.46 5.44 11.98
N GLN A 88 7.67 5.01 12.96
CA GLN A 88 6.22 4.93 12.80
C GLN A 88 5.57 6.28 12.46
N ASP A 89 6.06 7.39 13.00
CA ASP A 89 5.51 8.72 12.73
C ASP A 89 5.74 9.15 11.27
N SER A 90 6.94 8.93 10.73
CA SER A 90 7.26 9.20 9.34
C SER A 90 6.45 8.32 8.39
N LEU A 91 6.22 7.05 8.76
CA LEU A 91 5.35 6.17 7.99
C LEU A 91 3.92 6.69 7.99
N LYS A 92 3.40 7.13 9.14
CA LYS A 92 2.07 7.73 9.23
C LYS A 92 1.93 8.95 8.31
N VAL A 93 2.91 9.85 8.30
CA VAL A 93 2.89 11.03 7.40
C VAL A 93 2.88 10.61 5.93
N LEU A 94 3.60 9.55 5.55
CA LEU A 94 3.58 9.03 4.18
C LEU A 94 2.20 8.47 3.82
N LEU A 95 1.59 7.70 4.72
CA LEU A 95 0.26 7.14 4.52
C LEU A 95 -0.84 8.22 4.48
N ASP A 96 -0.72 9.27 5.30
CA ASP A 96 -1.62 10.43 5.26
C ASP A 96 -1.51 11.16 3.91
N ARG A 97 -0.29 11.31 3.35
CA ARG A 97 -0.09 11.87 2.00
C ARG A 97 -0.68 10.99 0.91
N LEU A 98 -0.58 9.66 1.05
CA LEU A 98 -1.22 8.73 0.14
C LEU A 98 -2.73 8.93 0.14
N ARG A 99 -3.35 9.01 1.32
CA ARG A 99 -4.78 9.28 1.44
C ARG A 99 -5.17 10.58 0.73
N MET A 100 -4.45 11.67 0.99
CA MET A 100 -4.70 12.96 0.33
C MET A 100 -4.56 12.90 -1.20
N SER A 101 -3.55 12.16 -1.71
CA SER A 101 -3.34 11.98 -3.15
C SER A 101 -4.50 11.24 -3.81
N VAL A 102 -5.02 10.21 -3.15
CA VAL A 102 -6.18 9.43 -3.62
C VAL A 102 -7.47 10.24 -3.53
N ASP A 103 -7.67 11.02 -2.46
CA ASP A 103 -8.85 11.90 -2.28
C ASP A 103 -8.93 13.01 -3.35
N GLN A 104 -7.78 13.52 -3.83
CA GLN A 104 -7.77 14.49 -4.92
C GLN A 104 -8.30 13.91 -6.24
N PHE A 105 -8.08 12.62 -6.48
CA PHE A 105 -8.57 11.93 -7.66
C PHE A 105 -10.10 11.77 -7.64
N SER A 106 -10.69 11.45 -6.49
CA SER A 106 -12.15 11.32 -6.35
C SER A 106 -12.88 12.64 -6.59
N THR A 107 -12.24 13.76 -6.25
CA THR A 107 -12.80 15.12 -6.43
C THR A 107 -12.82 15.56 -7.89
N ILE A 108 -11.83 15.15 -8.71
CA ILE A 108 -11.76 15.51 -10.13
C ILE A 108 -12.82 14.79 -10.97
N ILE A 109 -13.24 13.58 -10.56
CA ILE A 109 -14.25 12.79 -11.28
C ILE A 109 -15.68 13.30 -11.04
N HIS A 110 -15.90 14.09 -9.98
CA HIS A 110 -17.20 14.71 -9.66
C HIS A 110 -17.29 16.19 -10.08
N GLY A 111 -16.34 16.69 -10.89
CA GLY A 111 -16.30 18.07 -11.41
C GLY A 111 -16.86 18.21 -12.82
#